data_AF-A0A3C0HPG3-F1
#
_entry.id   AF-A0A3C0HPG3-F1
#
_cell.length_a   1.000
_cell.length_b   1.000
_cell.length_c   1.000
_cell.angle_alpha   90.00
_cell.angle_beta   90.00
_cell.angle_gamma   90.00
#
_symmetry.space_group_name_H-M   'P 1'
#
loop_
_entity.id
_entity.type
_entity.pdbx_description
1 polymer ?
#
loop_
_entity_poly.entity_id
_entity_poly.type
_entity_poly.pdbx_seq_one_letter_code
_entity_poly.pdbx_strand_id
1 'polypeptide(L)'
;MAAHRFTNLATQHLEIPCHFLRTDSEGVIDKAYENDGVAFPTAIDGGHEGERVPRQWGSRQAWNATGSFLLHSQYTVMDLGEYFCTTYIETETDRHPYAVSLGTPARFAHRFRGSNTLRREYAREREIEPDPLLVEQWAGHAWPSAAERSHVLSALPPSQREFSPFPGVDQIDVYRFLERQR
;
A
#
# COMPACT_ATOMS: atom_id res chain seq x y z
N MET A 1 -11.02 6.36 11.50
CA MET A 1 -10.88 7.67 12.19
C MET A 1 -9.94 7.66 13.41
N ALA A 2 -9.97 6.63 14.27
CA ALA A 2 -9.12 6.59 15.47
C ALA A 2 -7.61 6.63 15.15
N ALA A 3 -7.14 5.82 14.20
CA ALA A 3 -5.72 5.77 13.81
C ALA A 3 -5.18 7.13 13.33
N HIS A 4 -5.94 7.86 12.50
CA HIS A 4 -5.55 9.19 12.06
C HIS A 4 -5.49 10.23 13.20
N ARG A 5 -6.40 10.17 14.19
CA ARG A 5 -6.29 11.05 15.36
C ARG A 5 -5.14 10.65 16.28
N PHE A 6 -4.83 9.36 16.36
CA PHE A 6 -3.77 8.84 17.20
C PHE A 6 -2.39 9.38 16.78
N THR A 7 -2.12 9.59 15.48
CA THR A 7 -0.82 10.16 15.04
C THR A 7 -0.54 11.51 15.69
N ASN A 8 -1.54 12.40 15.75
CA ASN A 8 -1.42 13.69 16.43
C ASN A 8 -1.18 13.53 17.95
N LEU A 9 -1.96 12.67 18.61
CA LEU A 9 -1.85 12.47 20.07
C LEU A 9 -0.53 11.82 20.47
N ALA A 10 -0.06 10.82 19.72
CA ALA A 10 1.21 10.15 19.95
C ALA A 10 2.38 11.11 19.77
N THR A 11 2.32 11.97 18.76
CA THR A 11 3.37 12.96 18.50
C THR A 11 3.40 14.02 19.60
N GLN A 12 2.25 14.60 19.95
CA GLN A 12 2.17 15.70 20.92
C GLN A 12 2.45 15.26 22.37
N HIS A 13 1.97 14.07 22.77
CA HIS A 13 2.01 13.66 24.18
C HIS A 13 3.01 12.56 24.49
N LEU A 14 3.45 11.79 23.49
CA LEU A 14 4.41 10.71 23.66
C LEU A 14 5.73 10.96 22.93
N GLU A 15 5.82 12.02 22.12
CA GLU A 15 6.97 12.33 21.26
C GLU A 15 7.32 11.16 20.31
N ILE A 16 6.31 10.38 19.94
CA ILE A 16 6.44 9.26 19.01
C ILE A 16 5.89 9.70 17.66
N PRO A 17 6.75 9.94 16.66
CA PRO A 17 6.29 10.23 15.32
C PRO A 17 5.66 8.98 14.71
N CYS A 18 4.56 9.17 13.99
CA CYS A 18 3.75 8.11 13.41
C CYS A 18 3.29 8.48 12.01
N HIS A 19 2.95 7.47 11.23
CA HIS A 19 2.20 7.63 9.99
C HIS A 19 0.88 6.85 10.03
N PHE A 20 -0.07 7.37 9.28
CA PHE A 20 -1.38 6.79 9.02
C PHE A 20 -1.55 6.62 7.52
N LEU A 21 -2.06 5.48 7.11
CA LEU A 21 -2.33 5.16 5.72
C LEU A 21 -3.68 4.44 5.62
N ARG A 22 -4.50 4.86 4.67
CA ARG A 22 -5.70 4.14 4.23
C ARG A 22 -5.60 3.86 2.74
N THR A 23 -5.79 2.60 2.36
CA THR A 23 -5.80 2.17 0.96
C THR A 23 -6.95 1.22 0.64
N ASP A 24 -7.26 1.10 -0.64
CA ASP A 24 -8.04 -0.03 -1.15
C ASP A 24 -7.24 -1.36 -1.15
N SER A 25 -7.83 -2.41 -1.75
CA SER A 25 -7.20 -3.73 -1.87
C SER A 25 -5.99 -3.78 -2.80
N GLU A 26 -5.93 -2.86 -3.77
CA GLU A 26 -4.81 -2.74 -4.72
C GLU A 26 -3.69 -1.84 -4.17
N GLY A 27 -3.89 -1.25 -2.98
CA GLY A 27 -2.95 -0.35 -2.33
C GLY A 27 -3.00 1.09 -2.85
N VAL A 28 -4.09 1.48 -3.53
CA VAL A 28 -4.32 2.87 -3.92
C VAL A 28 -4.65 3.69 -2.69
N ILE A 29 -3.98 4.82 -2.52
CA ILE A 29 -4.09 5.68 -1.34
C ILE A 29 -5.38 6.49 -1.41
N ASP A 30 -6.27 6.26 -0.45
CA ASP A 30 -7.43 7.14 -0.19
C ASP A 30 -7.04 8.28 0.74
N LYS A 31 -6.12 8.02 1.68
CA LYS A 31 -5.70 8.98 2.68
C LYS A 31 -4.37 8.58 3.28
N ALA A 32 -3.45 9.53 3.34
CA ALA A 32 -2.17 9.38 3.99
C ALA A 32 -1.89 10.58 4.91
N TYR A 33 -1.16 10.32 6.00
CA TYR A 33 -0.61 11.33 6.88
C TYR A 33 0.68 10.78 7.47
N GLU A 34 1.75 11.57 7.51
CA GLU A 34 2.99 11.20 8.20
C GLU A 34 3.59 12.40 8.92
N ASN A 35 4.40 12.08 9.92
CA ASN A 35 5.35 13.02 10.53
C ASN A 35 6.61 12.29 11.03
N ASP A 36 6.90 11.13 10.43
CA ASP A 36 7.93 10.20 10.86
C ASP A 36 8.99 9.91 9.81
N GLY A 37 8.85 10.51 8.62
CA GLY A 37 9.79 10.41 7.51
C GLY A 37 9.53 9.24 6.57
N VAL A 38 8.41 8.50 6.73
CA VAL A 38 8.04 7.49 5.73
C VAL A 38 7.76 8.17 4.39
N ALA A 39 8.37 7.67 3.32
CA ALA A 39 8.16 8.20 1.98
C ALA A 39 6.94 7.53 1.33
N PHE A 40 5.78 8.19 1.37
CA PHE A 40 4.64 7.76 0.57
C PHE A 40 4.90 8.03 -0.92
N PRO A 41 4.38 7.18 -1.82
CA PRO A 41 4.22 7.54 -3.22
C PRO A 41 3.58 8.91 -3.36
N THR A 42 4.15 9.74 -4.23
CA THR A 42 3.78 11.15 -4.37
C THR A 42 3.69 11.48 -5.86
N ALA A 43 2.59 12.10 -6.25
CA ALA A 43 2.37 12.60 -7.60
C ALA A 43 3.20 13.87 -7.88
N ILE A 44 3.23 14.32 -9.14
CA ILE A 44 3.98 15.52 -9.55
C ILE A 44 3.55 16.79 -8.80
N ASP A 45 2.28 16.87 -8.40
CA ASP A 45 1.72 17.99 -7.64
C ASP A 45 1.96 17.90 -6.12
N GLY A 46 2.63 16.84 -5.65
CA GLY A 46 2.87 16.59 -4.23
C GLY A 46 1.74 15.84 -3.53
N GLY A 47 0.66 15.47 -4.24
CA GLY A 47 -0.44 14.68 -3.67
C GLY A 47 -0.08 13.20 -3.48
N HIS A 48 -0.67 12.57 -2.47
CA HIS A 48 -0.56 11.11 -2.26
C HIS A 48 -1.82 10.37 -2.72
N GLU A 49 -2.98 11.02 -2.74
CA GLU A 49 -4.25 10.39 -3.07
C GLU A 49 -4.26 9.89 -4.52
N GLY A 50 -4.71 8.65 -4.73
CA GLY A 50 -4.69 8.00 -6.03
C GLY A 50 -3.36 7.35 -6.42
N GLU A 51 -2.25 7.64 -5.72
CA GLU A 51 -1.00 6.90 -5.90
C GLU A 51 -1.08 5.52 -5.25
N ARG A 52 -0.25 4.58 -5.71
CA ARG A 52 -0.26 3.18 -5.26
C ARG A 52 0.98 2.85 -4.44
N VAL A 53 0.78 2.27 -3.26
CA VAL A 53 1.87 1.79 -2.41
C VAL A 53 2.49 0.49 -2.93
N PRO A 54 3.78 0.25 -2.68
CA PRO A 54 4.43 -1.00 -3.06
C PRO A 54 3.74 -2.24 -2.50
N ARG A 55 3.82 -3.34 -3.24
CA ARG A 55 3.27 -4.66 -2.85
C ARG A 55 3.72 -5.12 -1.48
N GLN A 56 4.97 -4.82 -1.16
CA GLN A 56 5.64 -5.26 0.05
C GLN A 56 5.09 -4.59 1.30
N TRP A 57 4.31 -3.52 1.18
CA TRP A 57 3.77 -2.81 2.35
C TRP A 57 2.65 -3.60 3.02
N GLY A 58 2.54 -3.46 4.35
CA GLY A 58 1.53 -4.14 5.15
C GLY A 58 0.09 -3.89 4.69
N SER A 59 -0.19 -2.70 4.14
CA SER A 59 -1.49 -2.33 3.55
C SER A 59 -1.92 -3.20 2.36
N ARG A 60 -0.96 -3.75 1.61
CA ARG A 60 -1.23 -4.71 0.51
C ARG A 60 -1.11 -6.16 0.98
N GLN A 61 -0.21 -6.45 1.93
CA GLN A 61 -0.01 -7.81 2.46
C GLN A 61 -1.16 -8.30 3.35
N ALA A 62 -1.82 -7.40 4.08
CA ALA A 62 -2.86 -7.74 5.05
C ALA A 62 -4.08 -8.45 4.42
N TRP A 63 -4.36 -8.24 3.14
CA TRP A 63 -5.47 -8.87 2.42
C TRP A 63 -5.31 -10.39 2.26
N ASN A 64 -4.08 -10.88 2.29
CA ASN A 64 -3.79 -12.31 2.20
C ASN A 64 -3.84 -13.01 3.57
N ALA A 65 -4.05 -12.27 4.66
CA ALA A 65 -4.17 -12.85 5.99
C ALA A 65 -5.51 -13.59 6.13
N THR A 66 -5.45 -14.90 6.36
CA THR A 66 -6.67 -15.72 6.56
C THR A 66 -7.33 -15.35 7.89
N GLY A 67 -8.40 -14.55 7.84
CA GLY A 67 -9.26 -14.21 8.97
C GLY A 67 -9.52 -12.70 9.10
N SER A 68 -10.78 -12.29 8.93
CA SER A 68 -11.24 -10.88 8.84
C SER A 68 -11.09 -10.01 10.11
N PHE A 69 -10.31 -10.45 11.09
CA PHE A 69 -10.15 -9.74 12.38
C PHE A 69 -8.70 -9.72 12.88
N LEU A 70 -7.75 -10.22 12.09
CA LEU A 70 -6.35 -10.27 12.50
C LEU A 70 -5.63 -8.99 12.09
N LEU A 71 -5.02 -8.34 13.09
CA LEU A 71 -4.06 -7.28 12.85
C LEU A 71 -2.82 -7.85 12.15
N HIS A 72 -2.49 -7.31 10.98
CA HIS A 72 -1.26 -7.62 10.26
C HIS A 72 -0.13 -6.68 10.71
N SER A 73 0.77 -7.18 11.55
CA SER A 73 1.94 -6.43 12.00
C SER A 73 3.18 -6.83 11.20
N GLN A 74 3.90 -5.84 10.68
CA GLN A 74 5.03 -6.02 9.78
C GLN A 74 6.07 -4.90 9.93
N TYR A 75 7.34 -5.24 9.78
CA TYR A 75 8.40 -4.28 9.50
C TYR A 75 8.64 -4.15 7.99
N THR A 76 8.79 -2.94 7.49
CA THR A 76 9.09 -2.66 6.08
C THR A 76 10.36 -1.83 6.00
N VAL A 77 11.37 -2.35 5.32
CA VAL A 77 12.65 -1.66 5.12
C VAL A 77 12.61 -0.91 3.80
N MET A 78 12.77 0.40 3.86
CA MET A 78 12.79 1.34 2.74
C MET A 78 14.15 2.02 2.65
N ASP A 79 14.39 2.80 1.59
CA ASP A 79 15.68 3.50 1.42
C ASP A 79 15.95 4.51 2.54
N LEU A 80 14.90 5.19 3.01
CA LEU A 80 15.01 6.21 4.06
C LEU A 80 14.95 5.65 5.49
N GLY A 81 14.71 4.35 5.66
CA GLY A 81 14.64 3.74 6.99
C GLY A 81 13.78 2.50 7.08
N GLU A 82 13.66 1.97 8.29
CA GLU A 82 12.79 0.83 8.60
C GLU A 82 11.61 1.30 9.43
N TYR A 83 10.41 0.85 9.04
CA TYR A 83 9.14 1.26 9.64
C TYR A 83 8.37 0.04 10.10
N PHE A 84 7.80 0.12 11.30
CA PHE A 84 6.85 -0.86 11.81
C PHE A 84 5.43 -0.36 11.54
N CYS A 85 4.60 -1.22 10.98
CA CYS A 85 3.19 -0.92 10.73
C CYS A 85 2.31 -2.04 11.27
N THR A 86 1.17 -1.67 11.82
CA THR A 86 0.05 -2.58 12.05
C THR A 86 -1.12 -2.17 11.16
N THR A 87 -1.61 -3.12 10.38
CA THR A 87 -2.68 -2.95 9.41
C THR A 87 -3.91 -3.76 9.82
N TYR A 88 -5.08 -3.15 9.69
CA TYR A 88 -6.39 -3.76 9.87
C TYR A 88 -7.21 -3.62 8.60
N ILE A 89 -7.92 -4.67 8.18
CA ILE A 89 -8.88 -4.58 7.07
C ILE A 89 -10.24 -4.23 7.66
N GLU A 90 -10.72 -3.03 7.36
CA GLU A 90 -12.05 -2.59 7.76
C GLU A 90 -13.08 -3.10 6.75
N THR A 91 -14.04 -3.88 7.25
CA THR A 91 -15.10 -4.50 6.45
C THR A 91 -16.50 -4.12 6.92
N GLU A 92 -16.65 -3.53 8.11
CA GLU A 92 -17.94 -3.43 8.80
C GLU A 92 -18.78 -2.24 8.31
N THR A 93 -18.12 -1.18 7.81
CA THR A 93 -18.80 0.10 7.55
C THR A 93 -19.06 0.42 6.08
N ASP A 94 -18.49 -0.32 5.13
CA ASP A 94 -18.52 0.04 3.71
C ASP A 94 -18.84 -1.14 2.77
N ARG A 95 -19.44 -0.83 1.61
CA ARG A 95 -19.57 -1.79 0.50
C ARG A 95 -18.21 -2.20 -0.09
N HIS A 96 -17.16 -1.41 0.15
CA HIS A 96 -15.80 -1.62 -0.32
C HIS A 96 -14.86 -1.62 0.89
N PRO A 97 -14.37 -2.79 1.31
CA PRO A 97 -13.38 -2.88 2.38
C PRO A 97 -12.13 -2.07 2.09
N TYR A 98 -11.45 -1.58 3.13
CA TYR A 98 -10.19 -0.85 3.00
C TYR A 98 -9.18 -1.26 4.07
N ALA A 99 -7.90 -1.13 3.75
CA ALA A 99 -6.81 -1.35 4.69
C ALA A 99 -6.51 -0.05 5.45
N VAL A 100 -6.52 -0.12 6.79
CA VAL A 100 -6.11 0.96 7.68
C VAL A 100 -4.80 0.58 8.34
N SER A 101 -3.74 1.34 8.09
CA SER A 101 -2.42 1.13 8.67
C SER A 101 -2.03 2.29 9.58
N LEU A 102 -1.46 1.94 10.72
CA LEU A 102 -0.78 2.85 11.63
C LEU A 102 0.64 2.34 11.83
N GLY A 103 1.63 3.21 11.68
CA GLY A 103 3.01 2.83 11.88
C GLY A 103 3.88 3.93 12.46
N THR A 104 5.13 3.56 12.70
CA THR A 104 6.16 4.38 13.32
C THR A 104 7.54 3.88 12.87
N PRO A 105 8.63 4.65 12.98
CA PRO A 105 9.97 4.15 12.71
C PRO A 105 10.34 3.01 13.66
N ALA A 106 11.12 2.03 13.19
CA ALA A 106 11.44 0.81 13.91
C ALA A 106 11.98 1.03 15.34
N ARG A 107 12.73 2.12 15.57
CA ARG A 107 13.24 2.51 16.89
C ARG A 107 12.15 2.70 17.96
N PHE A 108 10.94 3.09 17.55
CA PHE A 108 9.78 3.27 18.44
C PHE A 108 8.85 2.05 18.50
N ALA A 109 9.05 1.07 17.62
CA ALA A 109 8.13 -0.07 17.46
C ALA A 109 7.85 -0.83 18.76
N HIS A 110 8.84 -0.95 19.65
CA HIS A 110 8.71 -1.63 20.94
C HIS A 110 7.58 -1.07 21.84
N ARG A 111 7.08 0.13 21.57
CA ARG A 111 5.93 0.75 22.26
C ARG A 111 4.58 0.26 21.75
N PHE A 112 4.54 -0.42 20.59
CA PHE A 112 3.33 -0.87 19.92
C PHE A 112 3.16 -2.38 20.06
N ARG A 113 1.91 -2.80 20.24
CA ARG A 113 1.54 -4.22 20.21
C ARG A 113 1.80 -4.80 18.81
N GLY A 114 2.33 -6.02 18.77
CA GLY A 114 2.66 -6.72 17.51
C GLY A 114 4.08 -6.44 17.01
N SER A 115 4.86 -5.59 17.69
CA SER A 115 6.26 -5.30 17.34
C SER A 115 7.22 -6.47 17.52
N ASN A 116 6.79 -7.55 18.17
CA ASN A 116 7.49 -8.83 18.23
C ASN A 116 7.27 -9.70 16.98
N THR A 117 6.58 -9.19 15.95
CA THR A 117 6.41 -9.87 14.66
C THR A 117 7.76 -10.18 14.02
N LEU A 118 7.86 -11.35 13.38
CA LEU A 118 9.01 -11.73 12.55
C LEU A 118 8.82 -11.33 11.08
N ARG A 119 7.63 -10.81 10.71
CA ARG A 119 7.36 -10.36 9.34
C ARG A 119 8.18 -9.12 9.05
N ARG A 120 9.10 -9.24 8.11
CA ARG A 120 9.96 -8.16 7.64
C ARG A 120 10.04 -8.24 6.13
N GLU A 121 9.62 -7.16 5.48
CA GLU A 121 9.61 -7.01 4.03
C GLU A 121 10.57 -5.90 3.60
N TYR A 122 11.02 -5.96 2.35
CA TYR A 122 11.95 -5.00 1.77
C TYR A 122 11.27 -4.27 0.61
N ALA A 123 11.14 -2.96 0.74
CA ALA A 123 10.48 -2.06 -0.19
C ALA A 123 11.40 -0.87 -0.53
N ARG A 124 12.67 -1.13 -0.79
CA ARG A 124 13.56 -0.13 -1.40
C ARG A 124 13.31 -0.06 -2.89
N GLU A 125 13.75 1.01 -3.54
CA GLU A 125 13.58 1.23 -4.98
C GLU A 125 13.93 -0.01 -5.81
N ARG A 126 15.12 -0.57 -5.60
CA ARG A 126 15.60 -1.80 -6.28
C ARG A 126 14.74 -3.05 -6.06
N GLU A 127 13.96 -3.11 -4.98
CA GLU A 127 13.09 -4.25 -4.65
C GLU A 127 11.65 -4.03 -5.15
N ILE A 128 11.28 -2.76 -5.40
CA ILE A 128 10.00 -2.36 -5.96
C ILE A 128 10.03 -2.44 -7.49
N GLU A 129 11.18 -2.10 -8.09
CA GLU A 129 11.39 -2.18 -9.53
C GLU A 129 11.01 -3.56 -10.08
N PRO A 130 10.21 -3.62 -11.16
CA PRO A 130 9.83 -4.88 -11.76
C PRO A 130 11.06 -5.54 -12.42
N ASP A 131 11.13 -6.87 -12.33
CA ASP A 131 12.16 -7.66 -13.01
C ASP A 131 12.08 -7.39 -14.52
N PRO A 132 13.14 -6.84 -15.16
CA PRO A 132 13.12 -6.54 -16.58
C PRO A 132 12.82 -7.77 -17.45
N LEU A 133 13.28 -8.95 -17.05
CA LEU A 133 13.05 -10.19 -17.81
C LEU A 133 11.57 -10.59 -17.77
N LEU A 134 10.93 -10.44 -16.60
CA LEU A 134 9.50 -10.68 -16.45
C LEU A 134 8.68 -9.72 -17.32
N VAL A 135 9.06 -8.44 -17.34
CA VAL A 135 8.39 -7.44 -18.17
C VAL A 135 8.59 -7.76 -19.65
N GLU A 136 9.82 -8.03 -20.09
CA GLU A 136 10.12 -8.38 -21.48
C GLU A 136 9.32 -9.60 -21.96
N GLN A 137 9.20 -10.62 -21.12
CA GLN A 137 8.50 -11.85 -21.47
C GLN A 137 6.98 -11.67 -21.61
N TRP A 138 6.35 -10.85 -20.76
CA TRP A 138 4.88 -10.77 -20.69
C TRP A 138 4.30 -9.49 -21.31
N ALA A 139 5.12 -8.47 -21.53
CA ALA A 139 4.73 -7.26 -22.26
C ALA A 139 4.22 -7.65 -23.65
N GLY A 140 3.01 -7.17 -23.98
CA GLY A 140 2.35 -7.50 -25.25
C GLY A 140 1.71 -8.89 -25.34
N HIS A 141 2.01 -9.80 -24.40
CA HIS A 141 1.42 -11.16 -24.35
C HIS A 141 0.24 -11.28 -23.38
N ALA A 142 0.13 -10.36 -22.41
CA ALA A 142 -0.92 -10.36 -21.42
C ALA A 142 -1.66 -9.01 -21.37
N TRP A 143 -2.99 -9.06 -21.50
CA TRP A 143 -3.88 -7.91 -21.41
C TRP A 143 -4.96 -8.16 -20.36
N PRO A 144 -4.92 -7.46 -19.21
CA PRO A 144 -5.95 -7.62 -18.20
C PRO A 144 -7.30 -7.07 -18.70
N SER A 145 -8.25 -7.94 -19.02
CA SER A 145 -9.60 -7.51 -19.37
C SER A 145 -10.39 -7.13 -18.11
N ALA A 146 -10.44 -5.84 -17.77
CA ALA A 146 -11.38 -5.36 -16.78
C ALA A 146 -12.82 -5.50 -17.34
N ALA A 147 -13.72 -6.16 -16.61
CA ALA A 147 -15.13 -6.17 -16.98
C ALA A 147 -15.65 -4.72 -16.94
N GLU A 148 -16.05 -4.18 -18.10
CA GLU A 148 -16.53 -2.81 -18.23
C GLU A 148 -17.69 -2.55 -17.27
N ARG A 149 -17.49 -1.69 -16.28
CA ARG A 149 -18.60 -1.02 -15.59
C ARG A 149 -18.91 0.23 -16.42
N SER A 150 -19.99 0.18 -17.19
CA SER A 150 -20.41 1.11 -18.26
C SER A 150 -20.59 2.60 -17.86
N HIS A 151 -20.16 3.01 -16.67
CA HIS A 151 -20.35 4.36 -16.12
C HIS A 151 -19.07 5.00 -15.55
N VAL A 152 -17.91 4.34 -15.60
CA VAL A 152 -16.66 4.83 -14.97
C VAL A 152 -15.90 5.85 -15.84
N LEU A 153 -16.12 5.88 -17.15
CA LEU A 153 -15.38 6.74 -18.09
C LEU A 153 -15.78 8.23 -18.06
N SER A 154 -16.79 8.62 -17.29
CA SER A 154 -17.32 10.00 -17.32
C SER A 154 -16.57 10.99 -16.42
N ALA A 155 -15.63 10.54 -15.58
CA ALA A 155 -14.96 11.39 -14.59
C ALA A 155 -13.48 11.06 -14.41
N LEU A 156 -12.77 10.65 -15.46
CA LEU A 156 -11.33 10.42 -15.34
C LEU A 156 -10.57 11.77 -15.37
N PRO A 157 -9.81 12.13 -14.31
CA PRO A 157 -8.83 13.21 -14.41
C PRO A 157 -7.78 12.82 -15.46
N PRO A 158 -7.08 13.79 -16.08
CA PRO A 158 -6.09 13.51 -17.11
C PRO A 158 -4.99 12.62 -16.52
N SER A 159 -5.00 11.34 -16.89
CA SER A 159 -3.95 10.39 -16.55
C SER A 159 -2.66 10.85 -17.24
N GLN A 160 -1.73 11.41 -16.47
CA GLN A 160 -0.42 11.87 -16.98
C GLN A 160 0.64 10.75 -17.02
N ARG A 161 0.26 9.50 -16.72
CA ARG A 161 1.03 8.31 -17.09
C ARG A 161 0.65 7.85 -18.48
N GLU A 162 1.61 7.25 -19.20
CA GLU A 162 1.36 6.50 -20.43
C GLU A 162 0.10 5.65 -20.22
N PHE A 163 -0.90 5.82 -21.08
CA PHE A 163 -2.21 5.22 -20.92
C PHE A 163 -2.06 3.71 -20.69
N SER A 164 -2.16 3.28 -19.43
CA SER A 164 -2.37 1.87 -19.13
C SER A 164 -3.83 1.62 -19.48
N PRO A 165 -4.15 0.77 -20.47
CA PRO A 165 -5.53 0.57 -20.93
C PRO A 165 -6.47 0.03 -19.85
N PHE A 166 -5.95 -0.27 -18.66
CA PHE A 166 -6.60 -1.03 -17.61
C PHE A 166 -6.44 -0.28 -16.27
N PRO A 167 -7.18 0.82 -16.07
CA PRO A 167 -7.16 1.55 -14.80
C PRO A 167 -7.57 0.62 -13.66
N GLY A 168 -6.83 0.71 -12.55
CA GLY A 168 -7.07 -0.12 -11.36
C GLY A 168 -6.34 -1.47 -11.34
N VAL A 169 -5.79 -1.96 -12.46
CA VAL A 169 -5.03 -3.23 -12.47
C VAL A 169 -3.54 -2.98 -12.34
N ASP A 170 -2.87 -3.73 -11.47
CA ASP A 170 -1.42 -3.75 -11.39
C ASP A 170 -0.84 -4.79 -12.37
N GLN A 171 -0.36 -4.34 -13.54
CA GLN A 171 0.12 -5.23 -14.62
C GLN A 171 1.23 -6.18 -14.17
N ILE A 172 2.08 -5.76 -13.24
CA ILE A 172 3.15 -6.61 -12.72
C ILE A 172 2.60 -7.79 -11.91
N ASP A 173 1.41 -7.67 -11.28
CA ASP A 173 0.77 -8.78 -10.57
C ASP A 173 0.24 -9.80 -11.57
N VAL A 174 -0.28 -9.32 -12.70
CA VAL A 174 -0.70 -10.17 -13.81
C VAL A 174 0.50 -10.93 -14.36
N TYR A 175 1.63 -10.26 -14.63
CA TYR A 175 2.82 -10.92 -15.15
C TYR A 175 3.37 -11.96 -14.19
N ARG A 176 3.46 -11.64 -12.89
CA ARG A 176 3.89 -12.60 -11.86
C ARG A 176 2.92 -13.77 -11.71
N PHE A 177 1.62 -13.51 -11.80
CA PHE A 177 0.61 -14.56 -11.77
C PHE A 177 0.83 -15.53 -12.94
N LEU A 178 0.97 -15.00 -14.17
CA LEU A 178 1.18 -15.81 -15.36
C LEU A 178 2.48 -16.61 -15.30
N GLU A 179 3.56 -16.02 -14.80
CA GLU A 179 4.84 -16.71 -14.60
C GLU A 179 4.72 -17.89 -13.63
N ARG A 180 3.88 -17.79 -12.59
CA ARG A 180 3.62 -18.89 -11.65
C ARG A 180 2.73 -20.00 -12.22
N GLN A 181 1.98 -19.72 -13.28
CA GLN A 181 1.09 -20.72 -13.93
C GLN A 181 1.76 -21.45 -15.11
N ARG A 182 3.00 -21.09 -15.42
CA ARG A 182 3.80 -21.76 -16.44
C ARG A 182 4.32 -23.10 -15.93
#